data_AF-A0A246SM84-F1
#
_entry.id   AF-A0A246SM84-F1
#
_cell.length_a   1.000
_cell.length_b   1.000
_cell.length_c   1.000
_cell.angle_alpha   90.00
_cell.angle_beta   90.00
_cell.angle_gamma   90.00
#
_symmetry.space_group_name_H-M   'P 1'
#
loop_
_entity.id
_entity.type
_entity.pdbx_description
1 polymer ?
#
loop_
_entity_poly.entity_id
_entity_poly.type
_entity_poly.pdbx_seq_one_letter_code
_entity_poly.pdbx_strand_id
1 'polypeptide(L)'
;MRELDENLSPAERQEREALAAAFREVFSLPSGKRMLFWMLEQCAIYREAFAGEAVSATHYTLGLQGAGRKLIAKLDEIDQRFYPSLLLEIATIKAIDREVATNKRSEDDDVDA
;
A
#
# COMPACT_ATOMS: atom_id res chain seq x y z
N MET A 1 -9.42 17.19 14.58
CA MET A 1 -8.11 17.28 13.88
C MET A 1 -7.70 18.73 13.55
N ARG A 2 -8.63 19.67 13.29
CA ARG A 2 -8.31 21.09 13.06
C ARG A 2 -7.55 21.78 14.21
N GLU A 3 -7.78 21.38 15.46
CA GLU A 3 -7.16 22.03 16.64
C GLU A 3 -5.70 21.61 16.90
N LEU A 4 -5.21 20.51 16.31
CA LEU A 4 -3.80 20.10 16.44
C LEU A 4 -2.90 20.80 15.41
N ASP A 5 -3.49 21.34 14.34
CA ASP A 5 -2.79 22.05 13.28
C ASP A 5 -2.38 23.47 13.67
N GLU A 6 -3.02 24.05 14.68
CA GLU A 6 -2.79 25.44 15.08
C GLU A 6 -1.44 25.64 15.78
N ASN A 7 -0.85 24.59 16.35
CA ASN A 7 0.40 24.67 17.12
C ASN A 7 1.67 24.20 16.37
N LEU A 8 1.57 23.85 15.08
CA LEU A 8 2.75 23.48 14.30
C LEU A 8 3.59 24.72 13.98
N SER A 9 4.89 24.62 14.25
CA SER A 9 5.87 25.60 13.78
C SER A 9 5.86 25.68 12.25
N PRO A 10 6.30 26.81 11.66
CA PRO A 10 6.37 26.93 10.20
C PRO A 10 7.16 25.82 9.52
N ALA A 11 8.24 25.34 10.15
CA ALA A 11 9.07 24.24 9.65
C ALA A 11 8.29 22.92 9.60
N GLU A 12 7.57 22.57 10.68
CA GLU A 12 6.79 21.32 10.73
C GLU A 12 5.62 21.33 9.73
N ARG A 13 5.00 22.49 9.49
CA ARG A 13 3.98 22.64 8.44
C ARG A 13 4.58 22.39 7.06
N GLN A 14 5.73 22.99 6.78
CA GLN A 14 6.43 22.82 5.50
C GLN A 14 6.82 21.36 5.28
N GLU A 15 7.38 20.69 6.28
CA GLU A 15 7.72 19.25 6.21
C GLU A 15 6.49 18.39 5.95
N ARG A 16 5.37 18.68 6.63
CA ARG A 16 4.11 17.95 6.43
C ARG A 16 3.57 18.13 5.01
N GLU A 17 3.59 19.36 4.48
CA GLU A 17 3.15 19.65 3.12
C GLU A 17 4.04 18.98 2.08
N ALA A 18 5.37 19.02 2.26
CA ALA A 18 6.32 18.33 1.41
C ALA A 18 6.10 16.82 1.42
N LEU A 19 5.87 16.23 2.59
CA LEU A 19 5.56 14.81 2.72
C LEU A 19 4.23 14.47 2.03
N ALA A 20 3.20 15.28 2.21
CA ALA A 20 1.91 15.08 1.54
C ALA A 20 2.06 15.16 0.00
N ALA A 21 2.88 16.09 -0.50
CA ALA A 21 3.20 16.20 -1.93
C ALA A 21 3.90 14.94 -2.45
N ALA A 22 4.91 14.43 -1.73
CA ALA A 22 5.63 13.22 -2.11
C ALA A 22 4.70 11.99 -2.19
N PHE A 23 3.77 11.83 -1.23
CA PHE A 23 2.79 10.75 -1.29
C PHE A 23 1.85 10.88 -2.49
N ARG A 24 1.39 12.10 -2.83
CA ARG A 24 0.56 12.32 -4.02
C ARG A 24 1.31 11.95 -5.30
N GLU A 25 2.57 12.33 -5.39
CA GLU A 25 3.46 11.98 -6.50
C GLU A 25 3.61 10.45 -6.62
N VAL A 26 4.00 9.77 -5.53
CA VAL A 26 4.13 8.30 -5.51
C VAL A 26 2.82 7.63 -5.90
N PHE A 27 1.69 8.11 -5.38
CA PHE A 27 0.38 7.53 -5.69
C PHE A 27 -0.01 7.74 -7.16
N SER A 28 0.39 8.85 -7.79
CA SER A 28 0.11 9.09 -9.21
C SER A 28 0.77 8.06 -10.14
N LEU A 29 1.89 7.46 -9.70
CA LEU A 29 2.67 6.51 -10.49
C LEU A 29 2.15 5.08 -10.35
N PRO A 30 1.93 4.32 -11.44
CA PRO A 30 1.56 2.90 -11.36
C PRO A 30 2.58 2.05 -10.58
N SER A 31 3.88 2.35 -10.68
CA SER A 31 4.94 1.71 -9.91
C SER A 31 4.87 2.05 -8.42
N GLY A 32 4.56 3.30 -8.09
CA GLY A 32 4.37 3.74 -6.71
C GLY A 32 3.19 3.03 -6.05
N LYS A 33 2.07 2.86 -6.75
CA LYS A 33 0.94 2.05 -6.27
C LYS A 33 1.32 0.59 -6.02
N ARG A 34 2.07 -0.04 -6.94
CA ARG A 34 2.61 -1.41 -6.74
C ARG A 34 3.46 -1.50 -5.47
N MET A 35 4.36 -0.53 -5.27
CA MET A 35 5.22 -0.47 -4.09
C MET A 35 4.42 -0.30 -2.80
N LEU A 36 3.49 0.66 -2.75
CA LEU A 36 2.63 0.91 -1.59
C LEU A 36 1.83 -0.33 -1.22
N PHE A 37 1.27 -1.02 -2.22
CA PHE A 37 0.52 -2.25 -1.98
C PHE A 37 1.43 -3.38 -1.47
N TRP A 38 2.61 -3.55 -2.06
CA TRP A 38 3.59 -4.52 -1.59
C TRP A 38 4.00 -4.26 -0.14
N MET A 39 4.19 -3.00 0.26
CA MET A 39 4.49 -2.64 1.66
C MET A 39 3.36 -3.03 2.61
N LEU A 40 2.10 -2.85 2.20
CA LEU A 40 0.94 -3.28 2.97
C LEU A 40 0.88 -4.80 3.12
N GLU A 41 1.25 -5.55 2.08
CA GLU A 41 1.39 -7.01 2.16
C GLU A 41 2.48 -7.42 3.16
N GLN A 42 3.63 -6.72 3.17
CA GLN A 42 4.71 -6.98 4.15
C GLN A 42 4.28 -6.64 5.59
N CYS A 43 3.38 -5.68 5.76
CA CYS A 43 2.78 -5.35 7.05
C CYS A 43 1.71 -6.36 7.50
N ALA A 44 1.49 -7.45 6.75
CA ALA A 44 0.50 -8.49 7.05
C ALA A 44 -0.92 -7.96 7.27
N ILE A 45 -1.28 -6.82 6.63
CA ILE A 45 -2.57 -6.15 6.86
C ILE A 45 -3.77 -6.98 6.38
N TYR A 46 -3.54 -7.90 5.44
CA TYR A 46 -4.54 -8.80 4.87
C TYR A 46 -4.50 -10.21 5.46
N ARG A 47 -3.68 -10.45 6.50
CA ARG A 47 -3.56 -11.75 7.16
C ARG A 47 -4.25 -11.72 8.53
N GLU A 48 -4.82 -12.84 8.95
CA GLU A 48 -5.34 -12.99 10.31
C GLU A 48 -4.20 -12.99 11.33
N ALA A 49 -4.33 -12.22 12.40
CA ALA A 49 -3.32 -12.14 13.45
C ALA A 49 -3.38 -13.32 14.44
N PHE A 50 -4.52 -14.02 14.51
CA PHE A 50 -4.77 -15.12 15.44
C PHE A 50 -4.90 -16.44 14.68
N ALA A 51 -3.77 -17.01 14.27
CA ALA A 51 -3.72 -18.30 13.56
C ALA A 51 -3.49 -19.52 14.51
N GLY A 52 -3.72 -19.35 15.82
CA GLY A 52 -4.04 -20.48 16.71
C GLY A 52 -2.92 -21.12 17.54
N GLU A 53 -1.63 -20.90 17.32
CA GLU A 53 -0.63 -21.79 17.98
C GLU A 53 0.53 -21.11 18.75
N ALA A 54 0.76 -19.79 18.62
CA ALA A 54 1.81 -19.12 19.40
C ALA A 54 1.51 -17.63 19.71
N VAL A 55 1.39 -17.30 21.00
CA VAL A 55 1.17 -15.92 21.51
C VAL A 55 2.26 -14.94 21.02
N SER A 56 3.51 -15.40 20.94
CA SER A 56 4.62 -14.60 20.42
C SER A 56 4.45 -14.25 18.94
N ALA A 57 4.00 -15.21 18.13
CA ALA A 57 3.71 -14.97 16.70
C ALA A 57 2.56 -13.97 16.52
N THR A 58 1.53 -14.03 17.37
CA THR A 58 0.43 -13.06 17.37
C THR A 58 0.92 -11.64 17.68
N HIS A 59 1.73 -11.43 18.72
CA HIS A 59 2.24 -10.09 19.05
C HIS A 59 3.13 -9.52 17.94
N TYR A 60 3.98 -10.35 17.33
CA TYR A 60 4.81 -9.96 16.20
C TYR A 60 3.95 -9.53 15.00
N THR A 61 2.93 -10.32 14.63
CA THR A 61 2.00 -9.98 13.54
C THR A 61 1.21 -8.71 13.83
N LEU A 62 0.74 -8.51 15.06
CA LEU A 62 0.06 -7.27 15.45
C LEU A 62 0.97 -6.04 15.34
N GLY A 63 2.26 -6.19 15.66
CA GLY A 63 3.27 -5.15 15.48
C GLY A 63 3.47 -4.77 14.02
N LEU A 64 3.62 -5.76 13.12
CA LEU A 64 3.71 -5.54 11.68
C LEU A 64 2.46 -4.83 11.13
N GLN A 65 1.27 -5.29 11.54
CA GLN A 65 0.03 -4.64 11.14
C GLN A 65 -0.10 -3.21 11.67
N GLY A 66 0.54 -2.90 12.81
CA GLY A 66 0.62 -1.55 13.33
C GLY A 66 1.28 -0.58 12.34
N ALA A 67 2.37 -1.00 11.68
CA ALA A 67 3.02 -0.21 10.64
C ALA A 67 2.11 -0.04 9.41
N GLY A 68 1.45 -1.12 8.98
CA GLY A 68 0.49 -1.07 7.87
C GLY A 68 -0.69 -0.14 8.12
N ARG A 69 -1.26 -0.16 9.34
CA ARG A 69 -2.34 0.76 9.74
C ARG A 69 -1.89 2.22 9.74
N LYS A 70 -0.64 2.51 10.14
CA LYS A 70 -0.08 3.87 10.06
C LYS A 70 0.05 4.34 8.61
N LEU A 71 0.47 3.47 7.69
CA LEU A 71 0.52 3.79 6.27
C LEU A 71 -0.89 4.08 5.71
N ILE A 72 -1.89 3.25 6.04
CA ILE A 72 -3.29 3.48 5.64
C ILE A 72 -3.80 4.81 6.19
N ALA A 73 -3.56 5.08 7.47
CA ALA A 73 -3.97 6.35 8.09
C ALA A 73 -3.30 7.55 7.40
N LYS A 74 -2.04 7.42 6.99
CA LYS A 74 -1.36 8.50 6.25
C LYS A 74 -1.95 8.71 4.86
N LEU A 75 -2.31 7.65 4.15
CA LEU A 75 -3.01 7.76 2.87
C LEU A 75 -4.35 8.47 3.04
N ASP A 76 -5.12 8.09 4.07
CA ASP A 76 -6.43 8.69 4.40
C ASP A 76 -6.31 10.18 4.77
N GLU A 77 -5.29 10.55 5.55
CA GLU A 77 -4.98 11.94 5.91
C GLU A 77 -4.73 12.82 4.67
N ILE A 78 -4.09 12.26 3.64
CA ILE A 78 -3.72 12.99 2.42
C ILE A 78 -4.91 13.10 1.46
N ASP A 79 -5.61 11.99 1.23
CA ASP A 79 -6.88 11.91 0.49
C ASP A 79 -7.56 10.58 0.85
N GLN A 80 -8.76 10.67 1.43
CA GLN A 80 -9.56 9.53 1.91
C GLN A 80 -9.83 8.48 0.82
N ARG A 81 -9.72 8.85 -0.45
CA ARG A 81 -9.92 7.94 -1.60
C ARG A 81 -8.67 7.13 -1.93
N PHE A 82 -7.48 7.49 -1.45
CA PHE A 82 -6.24 6.84 -1.85
C PHE A 82 -6.22 5.35 -1.50
N TYR A 83 -6.57 4.97 -0.27
CA TYR A 83 -6.55 3.56 0.11
C TYR A 83 -7.61 2.72 -0.66
N PRO A 84 -8.89 3.15 -0.75
CA PRO A 84 -9.87 2.47 -1.61
C PRO A 84 -9.43 2.35 -3.07
N SER A 85 -8.93 3.43 -3.68
CA SER A 85 -8.47 3.43 -5.08
C SER A 85 -7.28 2.50 -5.28
N LEU A 86 -6.34 2.45 -4.31
CA LEU A 86 -5.20 1.53 -4.37
C LEU A 86 -5.63 0.07 -4.50
N LEU A 87 -6.65 -0.34 -3.73
CA LEU A 87 -7.17 -1.70 -3.76
C LEU A 87 -7.79 -2.05 -5.11
N LEU A 88 -8.58 -1.13 -5.69
CA LEU A 88 -9.22 -1.30 -6.99
C LEU A 88 -8.18 -1.34 -8.14
N GLU A 89 -7.23 -0.42 -8.11
CA GLU A 89 -6.20 -0.32 -9.16
C GLU A 89 -5.24 -1.51 -9.12
N ILE A 90 -4.89 -2.03 -7.94
CA ILE A 90 -4.03 -3.23 -7.83
C ILE A 90 -4.73 -4.49 -8.32
N ALA A 91 -6.04 -4.64 -8.08
CA ALA A 91 -6.79 -5.75 -8.66
C ALA A 91 -6.71 -5.73 -10.19
N THR A 92 -6.81 -4.53 -10.77
CA THR A 92 -6.69 -4.30 -12.22
C THR A 92 -5.27 -4.60 -12.72
N ILE A 93 -4.24 -4.09 -12.04
CA ILE A 93 -2.83 -4.35 -12.36
C ILE A 93 -2.52 -5.85 -12.33
N LYS A 94 -2.93 -6.55 -11.26
CA LYS A 94 -2.72 -8.00 -11.13
C LYS A 94 -3.48 -8.79 -12.21
N ALA A 95 -4.63 -8.31 -12.69
CA ALA A 95 -5.35 -8.95 -13.79
C ALA A 95 -4.59 -8.81 -15.11
N ILE A 96 -4.14 -7.60 -15.45
CA ILE A 96 -3.33 -7.33 -16.65
C ILE A 96 -2.03 -8.15 -16.62
N ASP A 97 -1.32 -8.17 -15.49
CA ASP A 97 -0.07 -8.92 -15.35
C ASP A 97 -0.28 -10.44 -15.59
N ARG A 98 -1.44 -11.00 -15.19
CA ARG A 98 -1.81 -12.40 -15.46
C ARG A 98 -2.10 -12.66 -16.94
N GLU A 99 -2.82 -11.76 -17.61
CA GLU A 99 -3.11 -11.89 -19.04
C GLU A 99 -1.83 -11.85 -19.87
N VAL A 100 -0.93 -10.89 -19.59
CA VAL A 100 0.37 -10.80 -20.25
C VAL A 100 1.21 -12.06 -20.03
N ALA A 101 1.22 -12.60 -18.79
CA ALA A 101 1.93 -13.84 -18.49
C ALA A 101 1.35 -15.07 -19.21
N THR A 102 0.03 -15.08 -19.46
CA THR A 102 -0.63 -16.16 -20.20
C THR A 102 -0.28 -16.08 -21.68
N ASN A 103 -0.37 -14.88 -22.28
CA ASN A 103 -0.07 -14.67 -23.70
C ASN A 103 1.38 -15.02 -24.05
N LYS A 104 2.35 -14.65 -23.21
CA LYS A 104 3.76 -15.01 -23.41
C LYS A 104 4.02 -16.52 -23.41
N ARG A 105 3.29 -17.28 -22.58
CA ARG A 105 3.43 -18.74 -22.56
C ARG A 105 2.86 -19.39 -23.81
N SER A 106 1.72 -18.91 -24.30
CA SER A 106 1.15 -19.39 -25.57
C SER A 106 2.03 -19.05 -26.78
N GLU A 107 2.71 -17.91 -26.79
CA GLU A 107 3.66 -17.56 -27.86
C GLU A 107 4.93 -18.43 -27.82
N ASP A 108 5.43 -18.81 -26.64
CA ASP A 108 6.58 -19.72 -26.52
C ASP A 108 6.21 -21.18 -26.88
N ASP A 109 5.00 -21.65 -26.54
CA ASP A 109 4.53 -23.01 -26.85
C ASP A 109 4.23 -23.21 -28.36
N ASP A 110 3.90 -22.16 -29.11
CA ASP A 110 3.63 -22.21 -30.56
C ASP A 110 4.92 -22.19 -31.43
N VAL A 111 6.09 -21.92 -30.86
CA VAL A 111 7.37 -21.86 -31.59
C VAL A 111 8.11 -23.22 -31.62
N ASP A 112 7.70 -24.17 -30.78
CA ASP A 112 8.31 -25.51 -30.66
C ASP A 112 7.44 -26.65 -31.27
N ALA A 113 6.38 -26.33 -32.02
CA ALA A 113 5.49 -27.30 -32.70
C ALA A 113 5.64 -27.29 -34.24
#